data_AF-A0A017SHX0-F1
#
_entry.id   AF-A0A017SHX0-F1
#
_cell.length_a   1.000
_cell.length_b   1.000
_cell.length_c   1.000
_cell.angle_alpha   90.00
_cell.angle_beta   90.00
_cell.angle_gamma   90.00
#
_symmetry.space_group_name_H-M   'P 1'
#
loop_
_entity.id
_entity.type
_entity.pdbx_description
1 polymer ?
#
loop_
_entity_poly.entity_id
_entity_poly.type
_entity_poly.pdbx_seq_one_letter_code
_entity_poly.pdbx_strand_id
1 'polypeptide(L)'
;MVRKGLESLDAIDDPWLMSFGLFPAFLIAVACVQVPDRELLGEQLDRIEMARRFRNVQVCRNVIRNSWACYDAGERKSWDWIRLMKAQGLSMSV
;
A
#
# COMPACT_ATOMS: atom_id res chain seq x y z
N MET A 1 13.37 -0.97 8.72
CA MET A 1 12.22 -0.11 9.10
C MET A 1 10.93 -0.68 8.53
N VAL A 2 10.88 -1.00 7.23
CA VAL A 2 9.76 -1.69 6.56
C VAL A 2 9.33 -2.97 7.27
N ARG A 3 10.27 -3.89 7.53
CA ARG A 3 9.98 -5.17 8.20
C ARG A 3 9.28 -5.06 9.55
N LYS A 4 9.70 -4.13 10.41
CA LYS A 4 9.02 -3.85 11.70
C LYS A 4 7.60 -3.30 11.50
N GLY A 5 7.40 -2.50 10.45
CA GLY A 5 6.08 -2.00 10.07
C GLY A 5 5.16 -3.13 9.59
N LEU A 6 5.69 -4.05 8.78
CA LEU A 6 4.96 -5.25 8.35
C LEU A 6 4.61 -6.16 9.53
N GLU A 7 5.54 -6.38 10.46
CA GLU A 7 5.28 -7.14 11.70
C GLU A 7 4.18 -6.48 12.55
N SER A 8 4.17 -5.15 12.63
CA SER A 8 3.17 -4.39 13.38
C SER A 8 1.79 -4.43 12.72
N LEU A 9 1.73 -4.46 11.38
CA LEU A 9 0.50 -4.66 10.64
C LEU A 9 -0.05 -6.07 10.83
N ASP A 10 0.82 -7.08 10.78
CA ASP A 10 0.44 -8.48 10.92
C ASP A 10 -0.13 -8.80 12.30
N ALA A 11 0.38 -8.12 13.34
CA ALA A 11 -0.08 -8.21 14.72
C ALA A 11 -1.48 -7.61 14.94
N ILE A 12 -2.05 -6.87 13.97
CA ILE A 12 -3.45 -6.49 14.01
C ILE A 12 -4.26 -7.75 13.69
N ASP A 13 -5.10 -8.20 14.62
CA ASP A 13 -5.96 -9.38 14.46
C ASP A 13 -7.45 -9.05 14.61
N ASP A 14 -7.79 -7.93 15.25
CA ASP A 14 -9.15 -7.41 15.35
C ASP A 14 -9.69 -6.92 13.99
N PRO A 15 -10.76 -7.53 13.45
CA PRO A 15 -11.38 -7.12 12.18
C PRO A 15 -11.91 -5.67 12.15
N TRP A 16 -12.22 -5.08 13.30
CA TRP A 16 -12.59 -3.68 13.40
C TRP A 16 -11.37 -2.78 13.22
N LEU A 17 -10.24 -3.11 13.85
CA LEU A 17 -8.99 -2.37 13.71
C LEU A 17 -8.36 -2.50 12.31
N MET A 18 -8.59 -3.61 11.60
CA MET A 18 -8.19 -3.78 10.21
C MET A 18 -8.67 -2.66 9.27
N SER A 19 -9.80 -2.02 9.60
CA SER A 19 -10.32 -0.86 8.88
C SER A 19 -9.36 0.32 8.86
N PHE A 20 -8.56 0.46 9.91
CA PHE A 20 -7.55 1.50 10.05
C PHE A 20 -6.20 1.08 9.48
N GLY A 21 -6.00 -0.21 9.19
CA GLY A 21 -4.76 -0.77 8.68
C GLY A 21 -4.43 -0.37 7.23
N LEU A 22 -5.43 0.05 6.44
CA LEU A 22 -5.22 0.38 5.02
C LEU A 22 -4.22 1.52 4.81
N PHE A 23 -4.32 2.60 5.57
CA PHE A 23 -3.45 3.76 5.40
C PHE A 23 -2.00 3.48 5.87
N PRO A 24 -1.75 2.87 7.05
CA PRO A 24 -0.42 2.41 7.43
C PRO A 24 0.17 1.40 6.43
N ALA A 25 -0.63 0.43 5.96
CA ALA A 25 -0.20 -0.51 4.92
C ALA A 25 0.22 0.21 3.64
N PHE A 26 -0.54 1.21 3.21
CA PHE A 26 -0.20 2.03 2.06
C PHE A 26 1.14 2.77 2.22
N LEU A 27 1.39 3.40 3.38
CA LEU A 27 2.67 4.10 3.62
C LEU A 27 3.86 3.13 3.64
N ILE A 28 3.68 1.96 4.27
CA ILE A 28 4.72 0.92 4.30
C ILE A 28 4.97 0.38 2.89
N ALA A 29 3.92 0.19 2.10
CA ALA A 29 3.98 -0.31 0.74
C ALA A 29 4.86 0.52 -0.19
N VAL A 30 4.73 1.84 -0.12
CA VAL A 30 5.55 2.77 -0.91
C VAL A 30 7.04 2.64 -0.57
N ALA A 31 7.38 2.16 0.63
CA ALA A 31 8.74 1.87 1.07
C ALA A 31 9.21 0.43 0.76
N CYS A 32 8.31 -0.49 0.40
CA CYS A 32 8.63 -1.90 0.05
C CYS A 32 9.30 -2.01 -1.33
N VAL A 33 10.57 -1.62 -1.44
CA VAL A 33 11.30 -1.68 -2.70
C VAL A 33 11.87 -3.06 -3.02
N GLN A 34 12.01 -3.95 -2.02
CA GLN A 34 12.52 -5.31 -2.19
C GLN A 34 11.37 -6.29 -2.46
N VAL A 35 11.55 -7.23 -3.40
CA VAL A 35 10.53 -8.21 -3.79
C VAL A 35 9.91 -8.96 -2.59
N PRO A 36 10.69 -9.49 -1.62
CA PRO A 36 10.10 -10.19 -0.47
C PRO A 36 9.16 -9.32 0.38
N ASP A 37 9.47 -8.02 0.53
CA ASP A 37 8.62 -7.09 1.28
C ASP A 37 7.32 -6.77 0.53
N ARG A 38 7.33 -6.85 -0.82
CA ARG A 38 6.15 -6.64 -1.67
C ARG A 38 5.16 -7.80 -1.56
N GLU A 39 5.67 -9.03 -1.47
CA GLU A 39 4.87 -10.25 -1.28
C GLU A 39 4.16 -10.23 0.06
N LEU A 40 4.90 -9.98 1.15
CA LEU A 40 4.34 -9.87 2.51
C LEU A 40 3.26 -8.79 2.61
N LEU A 41 3.48 -7.63 1.99
CA LEU A 41 2.45 -6.59 1.93
C LEU A 41 1.20 -7.07 1.16
N GLY A 42 1.39 -7.81 0.06
CA GLY A 42 0.28 -8.35 -0.72
C GLY A 42 -0.68 -9.16 0.13
N GLU A 43 -0.14 -10.05 0.97
CA GLU A 43 -0.91 -10.85 1.92
C GLU A 43 -1.66 -9.97 2.95
N GLN A 44 -1.04 -8.90 3.45
CA GLN A 44 -1.71 -7.97 4.37
C GLN A 44 -2.86 -7.19 3.71
N LEU A 45 -2.68 -6.77 2.46
CA LEU A 45 -3.75 -6.10 1.71
C LEU A 45 -4.91 -7.05 1.43
N ASP A 46 -4.63 -8.34 1.17
CA ASP A 46 -5.67 -9.37 1.03
C ASP A 46 -6.47 -9.53 2.34
N ARG A 47 -5.79 -9.59 3.50
CA ARG A 47 -6.44 -9.64 4.83
C ARG A 47 -7.36 -8.43 5.07
N ILE A 48 -6.88 -7.22 4.75
CA ILE A 48 -7.65 -5.97 4.91
C ILE A 48 -8.87 -5.94 3.97
N GLU A 49 -8.71 -6.41 2.72
CA GLU A 49 -9.79 -6.48 1.75
C GLU A 49 -10.89 -7.46 2.19
N MET A 50 -10.51 -8.63 2.69
CA MET A 50 -11.44 -9.65 3.19
C MET A 50 -12.25 -9.19 4.41
N ALA A 51 -11.63 -8.45 5.33
CA ALA A 51 -12.27 -8.04 6.59
C ALA A 51 -13.50 -7.13 6.39
N ARG A 52 -13.50 -6.28 5.35
CA ARG A 52 -14.52 -5.21 5.21
C ARG A 52 -14.96 -4.90 3.78
N ARG A 53 -14.46 -5.62 2.76
CA ARG A 53 -14.77 -5.39 1.33
C ARG A 53 -14.53 -3.92 0.92
N PHE A 54 -13.43 -3.33 1.38
CA PHE A 54 -13.08 -1.95 1.07
C PHE A 54 -12.82 -1.78 -0.43
N ARG A 55 -13.73 -1.10 -1.13
CA ARG A 55 -13.58 -0.76 -2.55
C ARG A 55 -12.29 0.04 -2.83
N ASN A 56 -11.79 0.76 -1.84
CA ASN A 56 -10.60 1.60 -1.97
C ASN A 56 -9.28 0.80 -1.98
N VAL A 57 -9.29 -0.49 -1.60
CA VAL A 57 -8.07 -1.32 -1.61
C VAL A 57 -7.51 -1.44 -3.03
N GLN A 58 -8.36 -1.52 -4.04
CA GLN A 58 -7.92 -1.61 -5.44
C GLN A 58 -7.22 -0.34 -5.92
N VAL A 59 -7.70 0.84 -5.47
CA VAL A 59 -7.01 2.11 -5.73
C VAL A 59 -5.64 2.12 -5.07
N CYS A 60 -5.55 1.70 -3.81
CA CYS A 60 -4.26 1.57 -3.11
C CYS A 60 -3.30 0.62 -3.84
N ARG A 61 -3.77 -0.57 -4.25
CA ARG A 61 -2.96 -1.55 -4.99
C ARG A 61 -2.40 -0.97 -6.29
N ASN A 62 -3.22 -0.24 -7.05
CA ASN A 62 -2.78 0.36 -8.31
C ASN A 62 -1.70 1.41 -8.09
N VAL A 63 -1.88 2.29 -7.11
CA VAL A 63 -0.89 3.32 -6.78
C VAL A 63 0.43 2.69 -6.29
N ILE A 64 0.36 1.65 -5.46
CA ILE A 64 1.53 0.91 -4.95
C ILE A 64 2.28 0.23 -6.09
N ARG A 65 1.57 -0.49 -6.96
CA ARG A 65 2.18 -1.16 -8.13
C ARG A 65 2.89 -0.17 -9.05
N ASN A 66 2.27 0.97 -9.30
CA ASN A 66 2.91 2.02 -10.10
C ASN A 66 4.13 2.62 -9.41
N SER A 67 4.08 2.79 -8.09
CA SER A 67 5.23 3.22 -7.29
C SER A 67 6.40 2.23 -7.43
N TRP A 68 6.14 0.93 -7.32
CA TRP A 68 7.17 -0.09 -7.52
C TRP A 68 7.71 -0.12 -8.94
N ALA A 69 6.85 -0.04 -9.96
CA ALA A 69 7.28 0.00 -11.35
C ALA A 69 8.18 1.21 -11.65
N CYS A 70 7.82 2.40 -11.13
CA CYS A 70 8.67 3.58 -11.23
C CYS A 70 10.02 3.40 -10.51
N TYR A 71 10.02 2.74 -9.35
CA TYR A 71 11.26 2.46 -8.62
C TYR A 71 12.17 1.51 -9.42
N ASP A 72 11.61 0.43 -9.95
CA ASP A 72 12.33 -0.57 -10.74
C ASP A 72 12.89 0.02 -12.05
N ALA A 73 12.23 1.05 -12.60
CA ALA A 73 12.69 1.83 -13.74
C ALA A 73 13.76 2.91 -13.38
N GLY A 74 14.11 3.05 -12.10
CA GLY A 74 15.10 4.04 -11.63
C GLY A 74 14.59 5.46 -11.46
N GLU A 75 13.27 5.68 -11.41
CA GLU A 75 12.71 7.01 -11.17
C GLU A 75 12.95 7.50 -9.73
N ARG A 76 13.61 8.65 -9.58
CA ARG A 76 13.93 9.24 -8.26
C ARG A 76 12.72 9.57 -7.37
N LYS A 77 11.53 9.75 -7.96
CA LYS A 77 10.28 10.12 -7.27
C LYS A 77 9.22 9.02 -7.41
N SER A 78 9.64 7.77 -7.39
CA SER A 78 8.75 6.61 -7.39
C SER A 78 7.80 6.59 -6.19
N TRP A 79 8.19 7.23 -5.08
CA TRP A 79 7.39 7.33 -3.85
C TRP A 79 6.33 8.45 -3.86
N ASP A 80 6.37 9.37 -4.84
CA ASP A 80 5.45 10.51 -4.92
C ASP A 80 4.06 10.06 -5.40
N TRP A 81 3.33 9.42 -4.50
CA TRP A 81 2.03 8.80 -4.78
C TRP A 81 0.96 9.84 -5.14
N ILE A 82 1.08 11.09 -4.67
CA ILE A 82 0.19 12.19 -5.09
C ILE A 82 0.38 12.46 -6.58
N ARG A 83 1.64 12.54 -7.05
CA ARG A 83 1.94 12.64 -8.50
C ARG A 83 1.38 11.44 -9.27
N LEU A 84 1.56 10.22 -8.76
CA LEU A 84 1.06 9.00 -9.41
C LEU A 84 -0.46 8.94 -9.49
N MET A 85 -1.17 9.41 -8.46
CA MET A 85 -2.63 9.51 -8.44
C MET A 85 -3.13 10.55 -9.45
N LYS A 86 -2.52 11.73 -9.50
CA LYS A 86 -2.85 12.78 -10.47
C LYS A 86 -2.67 12.31 -11.90
N ALA A 87 -1.58 11.58 -12.19
CA ALA A 87 -1.32 11.01 -13.52
C ALA A 87 -2.39 10.00 -13.96
N GLN A 88 -3.09 9.36 -13.02
CA GLN A 88 -4.17 8.41 -13.28
C GLN A 88 -5.57 9.06 -13.32
N GLY A 89 -5.65 10.40 -13.25
CA GLY A 89 -6.93 11.11 -13.20
C GLY A 89 -7.69 10.91 -11.87
N LEU A 90 -7.05 10.38 -10.83
CA LEU A 90 -7.64 10.26 -9.51
C LEU A 90 -7.61 11.63 -8.82
N SER A 91 -8.79 12.22 -8.64
CA SER A 91 -8.98 13.46 -7.90
C SER A 91 -8.88 13.20 -6.40
N MET A 92 -7.96 13.88 -5.71
CA MET A 92 -8.07 14.08 -4.27
C MET A 92 -9.05 15.24 -4.04
N SER A 93 -10.34 15.00 -4.25
CA SER A 93 -11.36 15.89 -3.71
C SER A 93 -11.42 15.63 -2.22
N VAL A 94 -10.78 16.51 -1.45
CA VAL A 94 -10.99 16.64 0.00
C VAL A 94 -12.33 17.32 0.22
#